data_AF-A0A015LDA4-F1
#
_entry.id   AF-A0A015LDA4-F1
#
_cell.length_a   1.000
_cell.length_b   1.000
_cell.length_c   1.000
_cell.angle_alpha   90.00
_cell.angle_beta   90.00
_cell.angle_gamma   90.00
#
_symmetry.space_group_name_H-M   'P 1'
#
loop_
_entity.id
_entity.type
_entity.pdbx_description
1 polymer ?
#
loop_
_entity_poly.entity_id
_entity_poly.type
_entity_poly.pdbx_seq_one_letter_code
_entity_poly.pdbx_strand_id
1 'polypeptide(L)'
;MSSCAYKENGWSTNVTYTRSEKYGKYQTSIFLNNLKNGTKYSALVTEESTDGIKTFTPVNFQTQSQSNCVIIKNLEFCDGVFYSVPKTVSKNTEAELAIGYDNLAKSYFNNFTLTIDQYPCNDTESKYSLIRNCNDCKEAYKNWICAITIPRCASEDSNNGKLRDRPRIKISDQSMNINQPYMELAPCVDLCYNLTRSCPASFGFRCPDSKIISTYGDAGSCNSLGMDVSFKSNAAIRIRSSSQWIILIIIFEFIILIMGI
;
A
#
# COMPACT_ATOMS: atom_id res chain seq x y z
N MET A 1 -14.87 12.92 -13.28
CA MET A 1 -14.76 11.46 -13.17
C MET A 1 -15.91 10.97 -12.32
N SER A 2 -16.91 10.36 -12.97
CA SER A 2 -18.00 9.66 -12.31
C SER A 2 -17.60 8.19 -12.18
N SER A 3 -17.56 7.67 -10.96
CA SER A 3 -17.17 6.29 -10.69
C SER A 3 -18.37 5.55 -10.07
N CYS A 4 -18.80 4.48 -10.74
CA CYS A 4 -19.86 3.59 -10.28
C CYS A 4 -19.30 2.16 -10.11
N ALA A 5 -19.70 1.49 -9.03
CA ALA A 5 -19.38 0.10 -8.72
C ALA A 5 -20.64 -0.78 -8.82
N TYR A 6 -20.52 -1.92 -9.49
CA TYR A 6 -21.59 -2.91 -9.72
C TYR A 6 -21.24 -4.26 -9.08
N LYS A 7 -22.26 -5.04 -8.66
CA LYS A 7 -22.11 -6.37 -8.07
C LYS A 7 -23.07 -7.40 -8.71
N GLU A 8 -22.56 -8.61 -8.92
CA GLU A 8 -23.20 -9.74 -9.63
C GLU A 8 -24.48 -10.33 -9.00
N ASN A 9 -24.83 -10.07 -7.73
CA ASN A 9 -25.93 -10.75 -7.03
C ASN A 9 -26.95 -9.82 -6.33
N GLY A 10 -27.15 -8.61 -6.85
CA GLY A 10 -28.16 -7.67 -6.35
C GLY A 10 -27.70 -6.21 -6.32
N TRP A 11 -28.65 -5.28 -6.43
CA TRP A 11 -28.44 -3.90 -6.89
C TRP A 11 -28.17 -2.83 -5.81
N SER A 12 -27.97 -3.19 -4.54
CA SER A 12 -27.85 -2.16 -3.50
C SER A 12 -26.99 -2.59 -2.32
N THR A 13 -25.71 -2.24 -2.39
CA THR A 13 -24.88 -1.95 -1.21
C THR A 13 -24.69 -0.44 -1.20
N ASN A 14 -24.79 0.22 -0.05
CA ASN A 14 -24.49 1.64 0.04
C ASN A 14 -23.01 1.85 -0.33
N VAL A 15 -22.75 2.41 -1.52
CA VAL A 15 -21.41 2.68 -2.00
C VAL A 15 -21.06 4.13 -1.72
N THR A 16 -19.94 4.36 -1.07
CA THR A 16 -19.39 5.70 -0.86
C THR A 16 -18.06 5.81 -1.60
N TYR A 17 -17.86 6.93 -2.31
CA TYR A 17 -16.65 7.20 -3.05
C TYR A 17 -15.90 8.35 -2.38
N THR A 18 -14.60 8.19 -2.22
CA THR A 18 -13.70 9.26 -1.80
C THR A 18 -12.58 9.38 -2.81
N ARG A 19 -12.32 10.60 -3.26
CA ARG A 19 -11.20 10.93 -4.15
C ARG A 19 -10.32 11.94 -3.43
N SER A 20 -9.05 11.60 -3.27
CA SER A 20 -8.02 12.52 -2.76
C SER A 20 -7.02 12.83 -3.86
N GLU A 21 -6.52 14.06 -3.88
CA GLU A 21 -5.44 14.49 -4.77
C GLU A 21 -4.19 14.73 -3.93
N LYS A 22 -3.07 14.13 -4.31
CA LYS A 22 -1.76 14.33 -3.68
C LYS A 22 -0.69 14.44 -4.75
N TYR A 23 0.02 15.57 -4.80
CA TYR A 23 1.09 15.86 -5.78
C TYR A 23 0.67 15.66 -7.25
N GLY A 24 -0.54 16.08 -7.62
CA GLY A 24 -1.10 15.92 -8.97
C GLY A 24 -1.48 14.48 -9.33
N LYS A 25 -1.39 13.54 -8.38
CA LYS A 25 -1.91 12.17 -8.51
C LYS A 25 -3.23 12.05 -7.75
N TYR A 26 -4.15 11.26 -8.28
CA TYR A 26 -5.43 10.97 -7.64
C TYR A 26 -5.41 9.58 -7.02
N GLN A 27 -5.82 9.50 -5.75
CA GLN A 27 -6.15 8.24 -5.10
C GLN A 27 -7.68 8.16 -4.97
N THR A 28 -8.25 7.09 -5.51
CA THR A 28 -9.69 6.81 -5.40
C THR A 28 -9.90 5.64 -4.44
N SER A 29 -10.75 5.86 -3.46
CA SER A 29 -11.15 4.87 -2.46
C SER A 29 -12.64 4.60 -2.60
N ILE A 30 -13.01 3.32 -2.67
CA ILE A 30 -14.40 2.86 -2.81
C ILE A 30 -14.76 2.11 -1.53
N PHE A 31 -15.83 2.55 -0.87
CA PHE A 31 -16.35 1.95 0.35
C PHE A 31 -17.66 1.22 0.07
N LEU A 32 -17.73 -0.04 0.46
CA LEU A 32 -18.92 -0.88 0.29
C LEU A 32 -19.49 -1.25 1.66
N ASN A 33 -20.73 -0.87 1.92
CA ASN A 33 -21.45 -1.17 3.16
C ASN A 33 -22.40 -2.35 3.03
N ASN A 34 -22.86 -2.85 4.19
CA ASN A 34 -23.88 -3.90 4.30
C ASN A 34 -23.44 -5.22 3.63
N LEU A 35 -22.14 -5.52 3.68
CA LEU A 35 -21.61 -6.81 3.27
C LEU A 35 -21.73 -7.83 4.40
N LYS A 36 -21.97 -9.09 4.05
CA LYS A 36 -21.96 -10.20 5.01
C LYS A 36 -20.51 -10.64 5.24
N ASN A 37 -20.18 -11.03 6.47
CA ASN A 37 -18.85 -11.56 6.82
C ASN A 37 -18.57 -12.89 6.11
N GLY A 38 -17.29 -13.22 5.88
CA GLY A 38 -16.84 -14.47 5.28
C GLY A 38 -17.36 -14.75 3.88
N THR A 39 -17.79 -13.72 3.14
CA THR A 39 -18.47 -13.87 1.84
C THR A 39 -17.61 -13.33 0.71
N LYS A 40 -17.52 -14.08 -0.39
CA LYS A 40 -16.85 -13.67 -1.63
C LYS A 40 -17.72 -12.73 -2.44
N TYR A 41 -17.11 -11.67 -2.95
CA TYR A 41 -17.75 -10.65 -3.77
C TYR A 41 -16.88 -10.32 -4.98
N SER A 42 -17.56 -10.01 -6.09
CA SER A 42 -16.96 -9.44 -7.30
C SER A 42 -17.50 -8.02 -7.45
N ALA A 43 -16.62 -7.06 -7.65
CA ALA A 43 -16.97 -5.68 -7.98
C ALA A 43 -16.36 -5.29 -9.32
N LEU A 44 -17.09 -4.54 -10.14
CA LEU A 44 -16.54 -3.90 -11.33
C LEU A 44 -16.15 -2.46 -10.98
N VAL A 45 -14.86 -2.15 -11.13
CA VAL A 45 -14.35 -0.78 -11.01
C VAL A 45 -14.33 -0.16 -12.40
N THR A 46 -15.00 0.98 -12.55
CA THR A 46 -15.02 1.73 -13.81
C THR A 46 -14.04 2.89 -13.75
N GLU A 47 -13.16 2.98 -14.72
CA GLU A 47 -12.24 4.12 -14.90
C GLU A 47 -12.51 4.76 -16.26
N GLU A 48 -12.59 6.09 -16.29
CA GLU A 48 -12.80 6.87 -17.51
C GLU A 48 -11.51 7.64 -17.84
N SER A 49 -10.94 7.34 -19.01
CA SER A 49 -9.79 8.06 -19.55
C SER A 49 -10.15 9.47 -19.99
N THR A 50 -9.14 10.31 -20.22
CA THR A 50 -9.31 11.65 -20.78
C THR A 50 -9.99 11.64 -22.15
N ASP A 51 -9.86 10.55 -22.90
CA ASP A 51 -10.42 10.38 -24.24
C ASP A 51 -11.85 9.78 -24.22
N GLY A 52 -12.45 9.64 -23.03
CA GLY A 52 -13.81 9.12 -22.85
C GLY A 52 -13.94 7.60 -22.90
N ILE A 53 -12.82 6.87 -23.06
CA ILE A 53 -12.81 5.39 -22.95
C ILE A 53 -13.11 5.00 -21.51
N LYS A 54 -14.10 4.13 -21.33
CA LYS A 54 -14.47 3.53 -20.03
C LYS A 54 -13.92 2.12 -19.94
N THR A 55 -13.00 1.91 -19.02
CA THR A 55 -12.44 0.59 -18.70
C THR A 55 -13.18 0.00 -17.51
N PHE A 56 -13.55 -1.28 -17.61
CA PHE A 56 -14.16 -2.03 -16.52
C PHE A 56 -13.20 -3.10 -16.03
N THR A 57 -12.75 -2.97 -14.79
CA THR A 57 -11.83 -3.92 -14.17
C THR A 57 -12.55 -4.71 -13.09
N PRO A 58 -12.71 -6.04 -13.23
CA PRO A 58 -13.26 -6.88 -12.18
C PRO A 58 -12.26 -7.00 -11.03
N VAL A 59 -12.75 -6.79 -9.82
CA VAL A 59 -12.03 -6.93 -8.56
C VAL A 59 -12.77 -7.93 -7.69
N ASN A 60 -12.12 -9.07 -7.46
CA ASN A 60 -12.64 -10.11 -6.59
C ASN A 60 -12.06 -9.93 -5.19
N PHE A 61 -12.91 -9.93 -4.17
CA PHE A 61 -12.50 -9.79 -2.77
C PHE A 61 -13.41 -10.61 -1.85
N GLN A 62 -12.92 -10.92 -0.65
CA GLN A 62 -13.65 -11.65 0.37
C GLN A 62 -13.67 -10.84 1.66
N THR A 63 -14.84 -10.70 2.28
CA THR A 63 -14.94 -10.11 3.61
C THR A 63 -14.36 -11.04 4.65
N GLN A 64 -13.78 -10.48 5.71
CA GLN A 64 -13.22 -11.28 6.80
C GLN A 64 -14.32 -12.10 7.49
N SER A 65 -13.98 -13.33 7.86
CA SER A 65 -14.86 -14.25 8.59
C SER A 65 -15.09 -13.76 10.02
N GLN A 66 -14.02 -13.26 10.65
CA GLN A 66 -14.02 -12.74 12.01
C GLN A 66 -14.26 -11.23 12.05
N SER A 67 -14.87 -10.75 13.14
CA SER A 67 -15.19 -9.33 13.36
C SER A 67 -14.10 -8.59 14.15
N ASN A 68 -12.90 -9.14 14.24
CA ASN A 68 -11.74 -8.60 14.98
C ASN A 68 -11.08 -7.38 14.30
N CYS A 69 -11.36 -7.13 13.03
CA CYS A 69 -10.93 -5.90 12.36
C CYS A 69 -12.11 -5.06 11.88
N VAL A 70 -11.85 -3.76 11.70
CA VAL A 70 -12.84 -2.79 11.22
C VAL A 70 -12.17 -1.75 10.33
N ILE A 71 -12.88 -1.27 9.31
CA ILE A 71 -12.36 -0.27 8.39
C ILE A 71 -12.39 1.10 9.06
N ILE A 72 -11.25 1.78 9.10
CA ILE A 72 -11.15 3.19 9.51
C ILE A 72 -10.84 4.06 8.29
N LYS A 73 -11.28 5.33 8.35
CA LYS A 73 -11.17 6.30 7.25
C LYS A 73 -11.28 7.73 7.78
N ASN A 74 -10.95 8.70 6.91
CA ASN A 74 -11.05 10.14 7.18
C ASN A 74 -10.21 10.57 8.40
N LEU A 75 -9.01 10.00 8.54
CA LEU A 75 -8.05 10.42 9.55
C LEU A 75 -7.48 11.79 9.18
N GLU A 76 -7.26 12.65 10.18
CA GLU A 76 -6.78 14.02 9.97
C GLU A 76 -5.27 14.00 9.69
N PHE A 77 -4.51 13.24 10.47
CA PHE A 77 -3.06 13.16 10.32
C PHE A 77 -2.68 12.08 9.29
N CYS A 78 -2.99 10.80 9.52
CA CYS A 78 -2.71 9.69 8.62
C CYS A 78 -3.73 9.59 7.46
N ASP A 79 -3.87 10.68 6.71
CA ASP A 79 -4.76 10.89 5.58
C ASP A 79 -4.73 9.79 4.48
N GLY A 80 -3.61 9.09 4.31
CA GLY A 80 -3.51 7.96 3.38
C GLY A 80 -4.20 6.67 3.86
N VAL A 81 -4.64 6.59 5.11
CA VAL A 81 -5.20 5.36 5.70
C VAL A 81 -6.66 5.19 5.33
N PHE A 82 -6.92 4.12 4.59
CA PHE A 82 -8.25 3.67 4.21
C PHE A 82 -8.25 2.14 4.12
N TYR A 83 -8.19 1.46 5.26
CA TYR A 83 -8.19 0.00 5.32
C TYR A 83 -8.65 -0.52 6.69
N SER A 84 -8.84 -1.84 6.80
CA SER A 84 -9.21 -2.49 8.04
C SER A 84 -8.06 -2.55 9.04
N VAL A 85 -8.35 -2.26 10.30
CA VAL A 85 -7.42 -2.26 11.44
C VAL A 85 -7.97 -3.13 12.57
N PRO A 86 -7.12 -3.67 13.46
CA PRO A 86 -7.61 -4.49 14.56
C PRO A 86 -8.40 -3.65 15.57
N LYS A 87 -9.50 -4.23 16.04
CA LYS A 87 -10.34 -3.67 17.10
C LYS A 87 -9.63 -3.71 18.45
N THR A 88 -10.07 -2.83 19.32
CA THR A 88 -9.52 -2.66 20.66
C THR A 88 -10.63 -2.74 21.70
N VAL A 89 -10.31 -3.21 22.91
CA VAL A 89 -11.31 -3.32 23.99
C VAL A 89 -11.78 -1.98 24.54
N SER A 90 -11.01 -0.91 24.34
CA SER A 90 -11.25 0.41 24.93
C SER A 90 -11.96 1.39 24.00
N LYS A 91 -12.16 1.05 22.72
CA LYS A 91 -12.78 1.93 21.71
C LYS A 91 -13.94 1.20 21.07
N ASN A 92 -15.15 1.72 21.28
CA ASN A 92 -16.38 1.03 20.93
C ASN A 92 -16.90 1.40 19.54
N THR A 93 -16.40 2.50 18.96
CA THR A 93 -16.82 2.99 17.64
C THR A 93 -15.67 3.11 16.66
N GLU A 94 -15.98 3.02 15.36
CA GLU A 94 -15.00 3.17 14.27
C GLU A 94 -14.28 4.53 14.32
N ALA A 95 -15.04 5.59 14.66
CA ALA A 95 -14.50 6.95 14.75
C ALA A 95 -13.52 7.11 15.92
N GLU A 96 -13.86 6.60 17.10
CA GLU A 96 -12.96 6.62 18.25
C GLU A 96 -11.69 5.79 18.01
N LEU A 97 -11.81 4.68 17.29
CA LEU A 97 -10.69 3.84 16.90
C LEU A 97 -9.77 4.58 15.91
N ALA A 98 -10.35 5.22 14.90
CA ALA A 98 -9.63 6.06 13.94
C ALA A 98 -8.85 7.17 14.66
N ILE A 99 -9.51 7.93 15.56
CA ILE A 99 -8.88 8.99 16.36
C ILE A 99 -7.76 8.44 17.25
N GLY A 100 -7.94 7.26 17.85
CA GLY A 100 -6.93 6.64 18.70
C GLY A 100 -5.64 6.33 17.94
N TYR A 101 -5.77 5.66 16.79
CA TYR A 101 -4.63 5.37 15.91
C TYR A 101 -3.98 6.64 15.36
N ASP A 102 -4.79 7.60 14.95
CA ASP A 102 -4.32 8.85 14.35
C ASP A 102 -3.52 9.71 15.34
N ASN A 103 -4.04 9.88 16.56
CA ASN A 103 -3.35 10.60 17.63
C ASN A 103 -2.07 9.90 18.08
N LEU A 104 -2.07 8.56 18.09
CA LEU A 104 -0.86 7.80 18.39
C LEU A 104 0.24 8.12 17.38
N ALA A 105 -0.06 8.02 16.08
CA ALA A 105 0.90 8.33 15.01
C ALA A 105 1.35 9.81 15.08
N LYS A 106 0.40 10.73 15.29
CA LYS A 106 0.65 12.17 15.40
C LYS A 106 1.58 12.50 16.57
N SER A 107 1.48 11.81 17.70
CA SER A 107 2.34 12.06 18.87
C SER A 107 3.82 11.73 18.59
N TYR A 108 4.11 10.60 17.93
CA TYR A 108 5.47 10.26 17.49
C TYR A 108 5.98 11.21 16.41
N PHE A 109 5.09 11.65 15.52
CA PHE A 109 5.42 12.64 14.50
C PHE A 109 5.84 13.99 15.11
N ASN A 110 5.10 14.48 16.10
CA ASN A 110 5.40 15.74 16.76
C ASN A 110 6.78 15.72 17.44
N ASN A 111 7.12 14.63 18.12
CA ASN A 111 8.45 14.47 18.73
C ASN A 111 9.56 14.49 17.67
N PHE A 112 9.33 13.83 16.53
CA PHE A 112 10.26 13.84 15.40
C PHE A 112 10.42 15.24 14.79
N THR A 113 9.34 16.01 14.67
CA THR A 113 9.40 17.36 14.10
C THR A 113 10.28 18.30 14.94
N LEU A 114 10.26 18.16 16.27
CA LEU A 114 11.13 18.94 17.16
C LEU A 114 12.64 18.73 16.88
N THR A 115 13.01 17.59 16.28
CA THR A 115 14.39 17.29 15.90
C THR A 115 14.71 17.71 14.47
N ILE A 116 13.85 17.37 13.49
CA ILE A 116 14.14 17.69 12.09
C ILE A 116 14.09 19.20 11.82
N ASP A 117 13.30 19.97 12.60
CA ASP A 117 13.21 21.42 12.45
C ASP A 117 14.47 22.17 12.92
N GLN A 118 15.38 21.48 13.63
CA GLN A 118 16.69 22.02 13.98
C GLN A 118 17.69 21.90 12.84
N TYR A 119 17.40 21.09 11.81
CA TYR A 119 18.23 21.04 10.61
C TYR A 119 17.98 22.26 9.72
N PRO A 120 19.00 22.76 9.00
CA PRO A 120 18.88 23.90 8.10
C PRO A 120 18.05 23.52 6.84
N CYS A 121 16.73 23.43 7.02
CA CYS A 121 15.79 22.91 6.03
C CYS A 121 15.60 23.79 4.80
N ASN A 122 15.78 25.11 4.97
CA ASN A 122 15.56 26.13 3.94
C ASN A 122 16.84 26.89 3.58
N ASP A 123 18.00 26.44 4.08
CA ASP A 123 19.30 27.03 3.76
C ASP A 123 19.77 26.52 2.39
N THR A 124 20.35 27.38 1.56
CA THR A 124 20.95 26.99 0.29
C THR A 124 22.33 26.36 0.42
N GLU A 125 23.09 26.70 1.46
CA GLU A 125 24.50 26.33 1.61
C GLU A 125 24.70 25.13 2.54
N SER A 126 23.86 25.00 3.58
CA SER A 126 24.02 23.96 4.61
C SER A 126 23.11 22.74 4.43
N LYS A 127 22.61 22.47 3.22
CA LYS A 127 21.66 21.37 3.00
C LYS A 127 22.29 20.01 3.32
N TYR A 128 21.57 19.17 4.03
CA TYR A 128 21.99 17.78 4.28
C TYR A 128 21.89 16.89 3.03
N SER A 129 21.19 17.33 1.99
CA SER A 129 21.01 16.61 0.73
C SER A 129 20.77 17.57 -0.43
N LEU A 130 21.27 17.19 -1.62
CA LEU A 130 21.07 17.93 -2.87
C LEU A 130 19.72 17.60 -3.54
N ILE A 131 19.12 16.46 -3.19
CA ILE A 131 17.92 15.91 -3.86
C ILE A 131 16.71 15.89 -2.92
N ARG A 132 16.94 15.95 -1.60
CA ARG A 132 15.89 15.87 -0.58
C ARG A 132 15.95 17.08 0.33
N ASN A 133 14.78 17.48 0.82
CA ASN A 133 14.63 18.54 1.81
C ASN A 133 13.83 18.04 3.02
N CYS A 134 13.68 18.87 4.05
CA CYS A 134 12.97 18.45 5.26
C CYS A 134 11.51 18.08 5.03
N ASN A 135 10.83 18.62 4.02
CA ASN A 135 9.46 18.22 3.71
C ASN A 135 9.42 16.80 3.16
N ASP A 136 10.38 16.41 2.30
CA ASP A 136 10.51 15.00 1.86
C ASP A 136 10.72 14.06 3.06
N CYS A 137 11.61 14.43 3.97
CA CYS A 137 11.91 13.67 5.18
C CYS A 137 10.67 13.54 6.09
N LYS A 138 9.97 14.66 6.34
CA LYS A 138 8.73 14.68 7.13
C LYS A 138 7.65 13.82 6.48
N GLU A 139 7.48 13.90 5.17
CA GLU A 139 6.49 13.07 4.47
C GLU A 139 6.85 11.58 4.53
N ALA A 140 8.11 11.22 4.30
CA ALA A 140 8.58 9.85 4.39
C ALA A 140 8.39 9.29 5.81
N TYR A 141 8.70 10.09 6.84
CA TYR A 141 8.48 9.72 8.24
C TYR A 141 6.99 9.59 8.56
N LYS A 142 6.13 10.51 8.08
CA LYS A 142 4.67 10.42 8.22
C LYS A 142 4.12 9.10 7.65
N ASN A 143 4.48 8.78 6.41
CA ASN A 143 4.01 7.55 5.76
C ASN A 143 4.51 6.30 6.50
N TRP A 144 5.79 6.30 6.91
CA TRP A 144 6.37 5.20 7.67
C TRP A 144 5.71 5.02 9.04
N ILE A 145 5.57 6.10 9.83
CA ILE A 145 5.01 6.01 11.18
C ILE A 145 3.55 5.59 11.14
N CYS A 146 2.74 6.12 10.22
CA CYS A 146 1.34 5.71 10.05
C CYS A 146 1.24 4.22 9.69
N ALA A 147 2.08 3.70 8.79
CA ALA A 147 2.04 2.27 8.43
C ALA A 147 2.53 1.34 9.55
N ILE A 148 3.36 1.88 10.44
CA ILE A 148 3.93 1.16 11.57
C ILE A 148 2.98 1.12 12.75
N THR A 149 2.34 2.25 13.09
CA THR A 149 1.44 2.38 14.24
C THR A 149 0.00 1.96 13.94
N ILE A 150 -0.39 1.89 12.66
CA ILE A 150 -1.72 1.51 12.22
C ILE A 150 -1.63 0.19 11.43
N PRO A 151 -1.81 -0.97 12.09
CA PRO A 151 -1.75 -2.28 11.45
C PRO A 151 -2.85 -2.44 10.39
N ARG A 152 -2.48 -2.84 9.18
CA ARG A 152 -3.46 -3.22 8.15
C ARG A 152 -3.83 -4.68 8.34
N CYS A 153 -5.10 -4.97 8.53
CA CYS A 153 -5.57 -6.34 8.55
C CYS A 153 -5.55 -6.95 7.13
N ALA A 154 -5.20 -8.23 7.07
CA ALA A 154 -5.21 -9.03 5.86
C ALA A 154 -6.45 -9.95 5.82
N SER A 155 -6.79 -10.46 4.64
CA SER A 155 -7.75 -11.56 4.53
C SER A 155 -7.09 -12.89 4.91
N GLU A 156 -7.89 -13.82 5.44
CA GLU A 156 -7.43 -15.17 5.84
C GLU A 156 -6.82 -15.93 4.64
N ASP A 157 -7.33 -15.70 3.43
CA ASP A 157 -6.84 -16.34 2.19
C ASP A 157 -5.56 -15.71 1.61
N SER A 158 -5.01 -14.68 2.26
CA SER A 158 -3.80 -14.03 1.74
C SER A 158 -2.54 -14.74 2.22
N ASN A 159 -1.75 -15.27 1.28
CA ASN A 159 -0.40 -15.82 1.55
C ASN A 159 0.56 -14.78 2.17
N ASN A 160 0.16 -13.51 2.14
CA ASN A 160 0.96 -12.37 2.59
C ASN A 160 0.59 -11.92 4.02
N GLY A 161 -0.56 -12.36 4.53
CA GLY A 161 -1.01 -12.09 5.88
C GLY A 161 -0.33 -12.99 6.91
N LYS A 162 0.04 -12.44 8.06
CA LYS A 162 0.58 -13.22 9.19
C LYS A 162 -0.36 -13.10 10.38
N LEU A 163 -0.65 -14.23 11.04
CA LEU A 163 -1.41 -14.21 12.29
C LEU A 163 -0.61 -13.50 13.38
N ARG A 164 -1.25 -12.56 14.06
CA ARG A 164 -0.70 -11.78 15.16
C ARG A 164 -1.54 -11.96 16.40
N ASP A 165 -0.98 -12.62 17.41
CA ASP A 165 -1.59 -12.69 18.75
C ASP A 165 -1.22 -11.47 19.60
N ARG A 166 -0.23 -10.69 19.17
CA ARG A 166 0.25 -9.44 19.80
C ARG A 166 0.68 -8.44 18.73
N PRO A 167 0.67 -7.13 19.02
CA PRO A 167 1.13 -6.14 18.06
C PRO A 167 2.62 -6.32 17.72
N ARG A 168 3.01 -5.92 16.51
CA ARG A 168 4.41 -6.05 16.02
C ARG A 168 5.42 -5.25 16.83
N ILE A 169 4.99 -4.13 17.39
CA ILE A 169 5.88 -3.17 18.02
C ILE A 169 5.44 -2.91 19.45
N LYS A 170 6.27 -3.36 20.38
CA LYS A 170 6.09 -3.15 21.82
C LYS A 170 6.04 -1.68 22.26
N ILE A 171 6.55 -0.77 21.45
CA ILE A 171 6.49 0.68 21.68
C ILE A 171 5.02 1.18 21.59
N SER A 172 4.14 0.43 20.90
CA SER A 172 2.69 0.67 20.84
C SER A 172 1.87 -0.17 21.83
N ASP A 173 2.49 -1.13 22.54
CA ASP A 173 1.79 -2.22 23.25
C ASP A 173 1.01 -1.78 24.51
N GLN A 174 0.89 -0.47 24.76
CA GLN A 174 -0.03 0.06 25.78
C GLN A 174 -1.10 1.01 25.26
N SER A 175 -0.99 1.55 24.04
CA SER A 175 -1.88 2.65 23.64
C SER A 175 -3.21 2.19 23.06
N MET A 176 -3.24 1.05 22.37
CA MET A 176 -4.46 0.55 21.72
C MET A 176 -5.05 -0.71 22.36
N ASN A 177 -4.33 -1.48 23.20
CA ASN A 177 -4.88 -2.65 23.93
C ASN A 177 -5.66 -3.63 23.01
N ILE A 178 -4.98 -4.14 21.98
CA ILE A 178 -5.51 -5.18 21.09
C ILE A 178 -5.43 -6.51 21.83
N ASN A 179 -6.57 -7.16 22.07
CA ASN A 179 -6.65 -8.38 22.89
C ASN A 179 -7.08 -9.63 22.12
N GLN A 180 -7.36 -9.50 20.81
CA GLN A 180 -7.77 -10.60 19.95
C GLN A 180 -6.74 -10.80 18.84
N PRO A 181 -6.42 -12.06 18.49
CA PRO A 181 -5.58 -12.35 17.33
C PRO A 181 -6.18 -11.77 16.05
N TYR A 182 -5.34 -11.29 15.14
CA TYR A 182 -5.76 -10.80 13.83
C TYR A 182 -4.75 -11.17 12.75
N MET A 183 -5.21 -11.29 11.51
CA MET A 183 -4.33 -11.44 10.35
C MET A 183 -3.82 -10.06 9.94
N GLU A 184 -2.51 -9.88 9.90
CA GLU A 184 -1.87 -8.61 9.59
C GLU A 184 -1.11 -8.66 8.25
N LEU A 185 -1.32 -7.64 7.43
CA LEU A 185 -0.47 -7.33 6.29
C LEU A 185 0.62 -6.37 6.74
N ALA A 186 1.87 -6.85 6.79
CA ALA A 186 3.00 -6.04 7.24
C ALA A 186 3.26 -4.85 6.31
N PRO A 187 3.76 -3.71 6.82
CA PRO A 187 4.19 -2.56 6.03
C PRO A 187 5.34 -2.92 5.10
N CYS A 188 5.38 -2.27 3.95
CA CYS A 188 6.44 -2.50 2.98
C CYS A 188 7.80 -2.06 3.53
N VAL A 189 8.84 -2.86 3.31
CA VAL A 189 10.22 -2.48 3.64
C VAL A 189 10.64 -1.19 2.93
N ASP A 190 10.08 -0.94 1.75
CA ASP A 190 10.28 0.28 0.97
C ASP A 190 9.90 1.57 1.72
N LEU A 191 8.96 1.50 2.69
CA LEU A 191 8.65 2.65 3.54
C LEU A 191 9.86 3.03 4.41
N CYS A 192 10.53 2.01 4.95
CA CYS A 192 11.75 2.22 5.72
C CYS A 192 12.87 2.73 4.81
N TYR A 193 13.09 2.11 3.65
CA TYR A 193 14.11 2.58 2.73
C TYR A 193 13.84 4.02 2.28
N ASN A 194 12.58 4.37 2.02
CA ASN A 194 12.20 5.73 1.67
C ASN A 194 12.45 6.72 2.82
N LEU A 195 12.24 6.32 4.08
CA LEU A 195 12.61 7.11 5.24
C LEU A 195 14.12 7.34 5.31
N THR A 196 14.92 6.25 5.26
CA THR A 196 16.39 6.34 5.39
C THR A 196 17.02 7.22 4.31
N ARG A 197 16.53 7.18 3.07
CA ARG A 197 17.04 8.01 1.96
C ARG A 197 16.56 9.46 2.00
N SER A 198 15.47 9.75 2.71
CA SER A 198 14.85 11.07 2.68
C SER A 198 15.31 11.94 3.85
N CYS A 199 15.81 11.35 4.93
CA CYS A 199 16.21 12.06 6.14
C CYS A 199 17.74 12.17 6.32
N PRO A 200 18.23 13.11 7.14
CA PRO A 200 19.65 13.24 7.44
C PRO A 200 20.23 11.96 8.06
N ALA A 201 21.43 11.56 7.65
CA ALA A 201 22.07 10.31 8.10
C ALA A 201 22.29 10.25 9.63
N SER A 202 22.41 11.40 10.28
CA SER A 202 22.52 11.55 11.74
C SER A 202 21.32 11.02 12.53
N PHE A 203 20.15 10.92 11.92
CA PHE A 203 18.98 10.27 12.55
C PHE A 203 19.19 8.76 12.75
N GLY A 204 20.13 8.15 12.02
CA GLY A 204 20.53 6.77 12.26
C GLY A 204 19.45 5.73 11.95
N PHE A 205 18.43 6.07 11.14
CA PHE A 205 17.43 5.10 10.70
C PHE A 205 18.11 3.92 9.97
N ARG A 206 17.71 2.70 10.33
CA ARG A 206 18.23 1.46 9.73
C ARG A 206 17.08 0.52 9.41
N CYS A 207 17.07 0.01 8.20
CA CYS A 207 16.08 -0.98 7.78
C CYS A 207 16.60 -2.38 8.07
N PRO A 208 15.74 -3.28 8.58
CA PRO A 208 16.14 -4.65 8.83
C PRO A 208 16.36 -5.40 7.53
N ASP A 209 17.28 -6.36 7.54
CA ASP A 209 17.42 -7.32 6.46
C ASP A 209 16.16 -8.20 6.41
N SER A 210 15.54 -8.29 5.22
CA SER A 210 14.24 -8.93 4.98
C SER A 210 14.15 -10.39 5.48
N LYS A 211 15.29 -11.04 5.72
CA LYS A 211 15.37 -12.43 6.17
C LYS A 211 15.17 -12.64 7.67
N ILE A 212 15.26 -11.60 8.50
CA ILE A 212 15.37 -11.78 9.96
C ILE A 212 14.13 -11.29 10.72
N ILE A 213 13.34 -10.34 10.19
CA ILE A 213 12.25 -9.73 10.96
C ILE A 213 10.92 -9.79 10.20
N SER A 214 9.95 -10.49 10.78
CA SER A 214 8.55 -10.55 10.32
C SER A 214 7.80 -9.21 10.34
N THR A 215 8.48 -8.10 10.62
CA THR A 215 7.88 -6.78 10.86
C THR A 215 7.56 -6.01 9.58
N TYR A 216 8.26 -6.31 8.48
CA TYR A 216 8.02 -5.75 7.16
C TYR A 216 7.67 -6.85 6.15
N GLY A 217 6.99 -6.46 5.08
CA GLY A 217 6.71 -7.29 3.91
C GLY A 217 7.42 -6.77 2.66
N ASP A 218 7.55 -7.65 1.67
CA ASP A 218 8.19 -7.35 0.38
C ASP A 218 7.23 -6.62 -0.56
N ALA A 219 7.81 -5.81 -1.47
CA ALA A 219 7.08 -5.00 -2.43
C ALA A 219 5.96 -5.79 -3.11
N GLY A 220 4.75 -5.23 -3.06
CA GLY A 220 3.59 -5.81 -3.70
C GLY A 220 2.79 -6.83 -2.88
N SER A 221 3.32 -7.23 -1.75
CA SER A 221 2.69 -8.15 -0.80
C SER A 221 2.49 -7.51 0.58
N CYS A 222 2.50 -6.18 0.65
CA CYS A 222 2.65 -5.43 1.89
C CYS A 222 1.78 -4.16 1.94
N ASN A 223 1.64 -3.57 3.12
CA ASN A 223 0.98 -2.29 3.31
C ASN A 223 1.89 -1.14 2.87
N SER A 224 1.65 -0.60 1.67
CA SER A 224 2.50 0.39 1.02
C SER A 224 2.06 1.84 1.22
N LEU A 225 1.42 2.15 2.35
CA LEU A 225 0.80 3.44 2.64
C LEU A 225 1.55 4.66 2.05
N GLY A 226 0.88 5.42 1.19
CA GLY A 226 1.44 6.64 0.58
C GLY A 226 2.54 6.41 -0.45
N MET A 227 2.90 5.16 -0.76
CA MET A 227 3.78 4.80 -1.86
C MET A 227 2.99 4.27 -3.04
N ASP A 228 3.32 4.80 -4.21
CA ASP A 228 2.86 4.28 -5.49
C ASP A 228 3.63 2.98 -5.78
N VAL A 229 3.13 1.87 -5.23
CA VAL A 229 3.53 0.54 -5.68
C VAL A 229 2.63 0.20 -6.87
N SER A 230 2.69 1.05 -7.89
CA SER A 230 2.34 0.66 -9.25
C SER A 230 3.23 -0.52 -9.57
N PHE A 231 2.67 -1.70 -9.34
CA PHE A 231 3.02 -2.85 -10.14
C PHE A 231 2.80 -2.41 -11.57
N LYS A 232 3.88 -2.05 -12.26
CA LYS A 232 4.01 -2.50 -13.63
C LYS A 232 3.84 -4.00 -13.53
N SER A 233 2.66 -4.49 -13.89
CA SER A 233 2.50 -5.82 -14.44
C SER A 233 3.45 -5.88 -15.63
N ASN A 234 4.73 -6.12 -15.35
CA ASN A 234 5.66 -6.62 -16.33
C ASN A 234 5.24 -8.08 -16.56
N ALA A 235 4.05 -8.28 -17.14
CA ALA A 235 3.94 -9.26 -18.20
C ALA A 235 4.85 -8.76 -19.33
N ALA A 236 6.15 -8.83 -19.11
CA ALA A 236 7.10 -8.88 -20.21
C ALA A 236 6.83 -10.24 -20.86
N ILE A 237 5.87 -10.27 -21.77
CA ILE A 237 5.77 -11.35 -22.74
C ILE A 237 7.06 -11.23 -23.55
N ARG A 238 8.08 -12.01 -23.16
CA ARG A 238 9.20 -12.27 -24.05
C ARG A 238 8.63 -13.10 -25.20
N ILE A 239 8.16 -12.44 -26.25
CA ILE A 239 8.02 -13.08 -27.55
C ILE A 239 9.45 -13.37 -28.00
N ARG A 240 9.93 -14.58 -27.72
CA ARG A 240 11.14 -15.10 -28.33
C ARG A 240 10.79 -15.35 -29.79
N SER A 241 10.90 -14.31 -30.61
CA SER A 241 10.86 -14.45 -32.06
C SER A 241 11.99 -15.40 -32.45
N SER A 242 11.63 -16.64 -32.75
CA SER A 242 12.54 -17.67 -33.22
C SER A 242 12.86 -17.43 -34.71
N SER A 243 13.36 -16.23 -35.04
CA SER A 243 13.69 -15.85 -36.42
C SER A 243 15.01 -16.46 -36.90
N GLN A 244 15.80 -17.09 -36.04
CA GLN A 244 17.09 -17.67 -36.43
C GLN A 244 16.96 -19.00 -37.19
N TRP A 245 15.90 -19.78 -36.93
CA TRP A 245 15.68 -21.05 -37.63
C TRP A 245 15.12 -20.87 -39.04
N ILE A 246 14.31 -19.82 -39.26
CA ILE A 246 13.72 -19.53 -40.59
C ILE A 246 14.80 -19.08 -41.58
N ILE A 247 15.77 -18.27 -41.13
CA ILE A 247 16.86 -17.79 -41.99
C ILE A 247 17.76 -18.96 -42.42
N LEU A 248 18.04 -19.92 -41.53
CA LEU A 248 18.84 -21.11 -41.86
C LEU A 248 18.12 -22.03 -42.85
N ILE A 249 16.79 -22.17 -42.75
CA ILE A 249 16.00 -22.97 -43.71
C ILE A 249 15.98 -22.30 -45.09
N ILE A 250 15.80 -20.98 -45.15
CA ILE A 250 15.83 -20.25 -46.43
C ILE A 250 17.22 -20.32 -47.07
N ILE A 251 18.30 -20.17 -46.29
CA ILE A 251 19.67 -20.31 -46.81
C ILE A 251 19.92 -21.74 -47.28
N PHE A 252 19.45 -22.76 -46.56
CA PHE A 252 19.62 -24.15 -46.95
C PHE A 252 18.86 -24.48 -48.26
N GLU A 253 17.61 -24.02 -48.42
CA GLU A 253 16.88 -24.19 -49.68
C GLU A 253 17.53 -23.42 -50.84
N PHE A 254 18.06 -22.22 -50.59
CA PHE A 254 18.78 -21.45 -51.61
C PHE A 254 20.09 -22.14 -52.03
N ILE A 255 20.79 -22.77 -51.08
CA ILE A 255 22.00 -23.57 -51.38
C ILE A 255 21.65 -24.82 -52.19
N ILE A 256 20.55 -25.51 -51.89
CA ILE A 256 20.09 -26.67 -52.69
C ILE A 256 19.78 -26.23 -54.14
N LEU A 257 19.09 -25.11 -54.32
CA LEU A 257 18.80 -24.55 -55.65
C LEU A 257 20.06 -24.17 -56.44
N ILE A 258 21.11 -23.67 -55.77
CA ILE A 258 22.39 -23.31 -56.42
C ILE A 258 23.23 -24.56 -56.72
N MET A 259 23.22 -25.56 -55.85
CA MET A 259 24.03 -26.76 -55.99
C MET A 259 23.42 -27.84 -56.89
N GLY A 260 22.17 -27.66 -57.35
CA GLY A 260 21.56 -28.53 -58.36
C GLY A 260 21.46 -29.99 -57.95
N ILE A 261 21.12 -30.25 -56.67
CA ILE A 261 20.72 -31.56 -56.17
C ILE A 261 19.20 -31.61 -56.07
#